data_AF-A0AAU4EFG7-F1
#
_entry.id   AF-A0AAU4EFG7-F1
#
_cell.length_a   1.000
_cell.length_b   1.000
_cell.length_c   1.000
_cell.angle_alpha   90.00
_cell.angle_beta   90.00
_cell.angle_gamma   90.00
#
_symmetry.space_group_name_H-M   'P 1'
#
loop_
_entity.id
_entity.type
_entity.pdbx_description
1 polymer ?
#
loop_
_entity_poly.entity_id
_entity_poly.type
_entity_poly.pdbx_seq_one_letter_code
_entity_poly.pdbx_strand_id
1 'polypeptide(L)'
;MTVRPATHRTANVARWACRILGVLFVATSPIAVFSGDTASRWHTLLHFVTGLVALYAGFRGGAKLFCLVFGAGYLTFGALGLALGDPAADRGWHVGPLHLMTGDHLFHAVLGTVVLAAGIVTRSRRTA
;
A
#
# COMPACT_ATOMS: atom_id res chain seq x y z
N MET A 1 -18.07 -30.96 -32.52
CA MET A 1 -18.45 -29.70 -31.86
C MET A 1 -17.78 -29.67 -30.49
N THR A 2 -16.61 -29.03 -30.37
CA THR A 2 -15.83 -28.97 -29.12
C THR A 2 -16.20 -27.72 -28.33
N VAL A 3 -16.89 -27.89 -27.21
CA VAL A 3 -17.21 -26.81 -26.26
C VAL A 3 -15.92 -26.48 -25.49
N ARG A 4 -15.37 -25.27 -25.70
CA ARG A 4 -14.29 -24.75 -24.85
C ARG A 4 -14.87 -24.41 -23.48
N PRO A 5 -14.34 -24.95 -22.37
CA PRO A 5 -14.81 -24.57 -21.04
C PRO A 5 -14.56 -23.08 -20.82
N ALA A 6 -15.57 -22.40 -20.27
CA ALA A 6 -15.48 -20.98 -19.91
C ALA A 6 -14.30 -20.81 -18.95
N THR A 7 -13.26 -20.09 -19.38
CA THR A 7 -12.14 -19.74 -18.51
C THR A 7 -12.69 -18.80 -17.45
N HIS A 8 -12.93 -19.29 -16.23
CA HIS A 8 -13.12 -18.43 -15.06
C HIS A 8 -11.89 -17.53 -14.98
N ARG A 9 -12.09 -16.24 -15.29
CA ARG A 9 -11.06 -15.21 -15.17
C ARG A 9 -10.83 -15.05 -13.68
N THR A 10 -9.93 -15.86 -13.11
CA THR A 10 -9.57 -15.81 -11.69
C THR A 10 -9.20 -14.37 -11.38
N ALA A 11 -9.98 -13.71 -10.52
CA ALA A 11 -9.71 -12.35 -10.11
C ALA A 11 -8.29 -12.31 -9.53
N ASN A 12 -7.42 -11.51 -10.14
CA ASN A 12 -6.05 -11.38 -9.66
C ASN A 12 -6.08 -10.49 -8.42
N VAL A 13 -5.97 -11.10 -7.25
CA VAL A 13 -6.09 -10.45 -5.93
C VAL A 13 -5.16 -9.24 -5.82
N ALA A 14 -3.89 -9.38 -6.22
CA ALA A 14 -2.93 -8.27 -6.21
C ALA A 14 -3.37 -7.11 -7.10
N ARG A 15 -3.95 -7.36 -8.30
CA ARG A 15 -4.46 -6.28 -9.16
C ARG A 15 -5.62 -5.53 -8.50
N TRP A 16 -6.54 -6.24 -7.85
CA TRP A 16 -7.63 -5.61 -7.12
C TRP A 16 -7.13 -4.83 -5.91
N ALA A 17 -6.22 -5.40 -5.13
CA ALA A 17 -5.59 -4.70 -4.01
C ALA A 17 -4.92 -3.39 -4.48
N CYS A 18 -4.12 -3.44 -5.55
CA CYS A 18 -3.49 -2.26 -6.16
C CYS A 18 -4.51 -1.19 -6.59
N ARG A 19 -5.63 -1.60 -7.19
CA ARG A 19 -6.67 -0.65 -7.64
C ARG A 19 -7.40 0.00 -6.48
N ILE A 20 -7.83 -0.80 -5.49
CA ILE A 20 -8.55 -0.30 -4.32
C ILE A 20 -7.63 0.64 -3.53
N LEU A 21 -6.42 0.18 -3.19
CA LEU A 21 -5.40 0.99 -2.52
C LEU A 21 -5.13 2.28 -3.29
N GLY A 22 -4.91 2.14 -4.60
CA GLY A 22 -4.60 3.26 -5.48
C GLY A 22 -5.71 4.30 -5.52
N VAL A 23 -6.98 3.88 -5.64
CA VAL A 23 -8.12 4.81 -5.60
C VAL A 23 -8.23 5.48 -4.24
N LEU A 24 -8.11 4.73 -3.15
CA LEU A 24 -8.19 5.30 -1.80
C LEU A 24 -7.12 6.37 -1.61
N PHE A 25 -5.85 6.05 -1.87
CA PHE A 25 -4.76 7.00 -1.71
C PHE A 25 -4.88 8.20 -2.65
N VAL A 26 -5.24 8.02 -3.91
CA VAL A 26 -5.37 9.13 -4.87
C VAL A 26 -6.56 10.02 -4.55
N ALA A 27 -7.67 9.47 -4.06
CA ALA A 27 -8.89 10.23 -3.77
C ALA A 27 -8.82 10.97 -2.43
N THR A 28 -8.26 10.35 -1.37
CA THR A 28 -8.23 10.95 -0.04
C THR A 28 -7.05 11.89 0.15
N SER A 29 -5.91 11.65 -0.51
CA SER A 29 -4.70 12.46 -0.30
C SER A 29 -4.84 13.93 -0.70
N PRO A 30 -5.50 14.32 -1.81
CA PRO A 30 -5.70 15.73 -2.12
C PRO A 30 -6.46 16.46 -1.02
N ILE A 31 -7.50 15.83 -0.46
CA ILE A 31 -8.28 16.40 0.64
C ILE A 31 -7.36 16.68 1.83
N ALA A 32 -6.54 15.70 2.23
CA ALA A 32 -5.64 15.85 3.37
C ALA A 32 -4.48 16.84 3.10
N VAL A 33 -3.97 16.95 1.87
CA VAL A 33 -2.93 17.94 1.49
C VAL A 33 -3.41 19.38 1.70
N PHE A 34 -4.67 19.67 1.37
CA PHE A 34 -5.24 21.02 1.48
C PHE A 34 -5.86 21.30 2.86
N SER A 35 -6.04 20.29 3.70
CA SER A 35 -6.68 20.42 5.03
C SER A 35 -5.71 20.28 6.21
N GLY A 36 -4.50 19.72 5.99
CA GLY A 36 -3.56 19.33 7.04
C GLY A 36 -2.38 20.28 7.27
N ASP A 37 -1.66 20.06 8.38
CA ASP A 37 -0.39 20.72 8.68
C ASP A 37 0.71 20.32 7.67
N THR A 38 1.88 20.97 7.73
CA THR A 38 2.95 20.69 6.76
C THR A 38 3.56 19.30 6.93
N ALA A 39 3.59 18.72 8.13
CA ALA A 39 4.16 17.40 8.39
C ALA A 39 3.27 16.29 7.78
N SER A 40 1.97 16.37 8.05
CA SER A 40 0.93 15.55 7.43
C SER A 40 0.85 15.76 5.93
N ARG A 41 1.16 16.96 5.42
CA ARG A 41 1.18 17.24 3.96
C ARG A 41 2.18 16.36 3.20
N TRP A 42 3.41 16.22 3.69
CA TRP A 42 4.43 15.41 3.01
C TRP A 42 4.13 13.92 3.06
N HIS A 43 3.64 13.45 4.21
CA HIS A 43 3.21 12.06 4.36
C HIS A 43 2.02 11.75 3.43
N THR A 44 1.06 12.66 3.36
CA THR A 44 -0.09 12.56 2.44
C THR A 44 0.34 12.62 0.98
N LEU A 45 1.33 13.45 0.61
CA LEU A 45 1.87 13.48 -0.75
C LEU A 45 2.54 12.14 -1.13
N LEU A 46 3.27 11.52 -0.20
CA LEU A 46 3.81 10.18 -0.42
C LEU A 46 2.72 9.14 -0.65
N HIS A 47 1.61 9.20 0.11
CA HIS A 47 0.45 8.36 -0.15
C HIS A 47 -0.13 8.60 -1.54
N PHE A 48 -0.30 9.85 -1.97
CA PHE A 48 -0.79 10.18 -3.30
C PHE A 48 0.06 9.56 -4.41
N VAL A 49 1.38 9.79 -4.38
CA VAL A 49 2.32 9.26 -5.38
C VAL A 49 2.31 7.73 -5.37
N THR A 50 2.34 7.12 -4.18
CA THR A 50 2.20 5.67 -4.02
C THR A 50 0.90 5.15 -4.64
N GLY A 51 -0.21 5.86 -4.45
CA GLY A 51 -1.50 5.53 -5.01
C GLY A 51 -1.50 5.52 -6.54
N LEU A 52 -0.85 6.50 -7.16
CA LEU A 52 -0.67 6.53 -8.63
C LEU A 52 0.16 5.33 -9.13
N VAL A 53 1.24 4.98 -8.43
CA VAL A 53 2.06 3.81 -8.75
C VAL A 53 1.24 2.51 -8.59
N ALA A 54 0.43 2.41 -7.54
CA ALA A 54 -0.46 1.28 -7.30
C ALA A 54 -1.50 1.14 -8.42
N LEU A 55 -2.16 2.24 -8.83
CA LEU A 55 -3.10 2.23 -9.95
C LEU A 55 -2.42 1.76 -11.24
N TYR A 56 -1.25 2.32 -11.57
CA TYR A 56 -0.47 1.89 -12.72
C TYR A 56 -0.21 0.38 -12.68
N ALA A 57 0.26 -0.14 -11.54
CA ALA A 57 0.55 -1.56 -11.36
C ALA A 57 -0.71 -2.44 -11.50
N GLY A 58 -1.84 -1.98 -10.98
CA GLY A 58 -3.14 -2.67 -11.01
C GLY A 58 -3.79 -2.73 -12.41
N PHE A 59 -3.48 -1.77 -13.29
CA PHE A 59 -4.00 -1.74 -14.66
C PHE A 59 -3.03 -2.30 -15.70
N ARG A 60 -1.74 -1.92 -15.64
CA ARG A 60 -0.75 -2.22 -16.68
C ARG A 60 0.18 -3.40 -16.39
N GLY A 61 0.28 -3.85 -15.14
CA GLY A 61 1.11 -5.00 -14.77
C GLY A 61 2.07 -4.69 -13.62
N GLY A 62 2.67 -5.72 -13.04
CA GLY A 62 3.54 -5.56 -11.86
C GLY A 62 2.82 -5.54 -10.51
N ALA A 63 1.49 -5.66 -10.47
CA ALA A 63 0.70 -5.65 -9.24
C ALA A 63 1.22 -6.60 -8.14
N LYS A 64 1.62 -7.83 -8.50
CA LYS A 64 2.19 -8.77 -7.52
C LYS A 64 3.49 -8.25 -6.91
N LEU A 65 4.42 -7.78 -7.74
CA LEU A 65 5.69 -7.24 -7.28
C LEU A 65 5.46 -5.99 -6.41
N PHE A 66 4.58 -5.10 -6.84
CA PHE A 66 4.16 -3.94 -6.05
C PHE A 66 3.66 -4.38 -4.68
N CYS A 67 2.68 -5.30 -4.62
CA CYS A 67 2.11 -5.78 -3.36
C CYS A 67 3.16 -6.38 -2.43
N LEU A 68 4.12 -7.14 -2.97
CA LEU A 68 5.19 -7.75 -2.16
C LEU A 68 6.15 -6.69 -1.61
N VAL A 69 6.67 -5.81 -2.47
CA VAL A 69 7.65 -4.78 -2.07
C VAL A 69 7.01 -3.75 -1.15
N PHE A 70 5.89 -3.18 -1.57
CA PHE A 70 5.15 -2.19 -0.79
C PHE A 70 4.66 -2.78 0.53
N GLY A 71 4.03 -3.96 0.49
CA GLY A 71 3.49 -4.61 1.68
C GLY A 71 4.57 -4.94 2.71
N ALA A 72 5.71 -5.50 2.27
CA ALA A 72 6.84 -5.77 3.15
C ALA A 72 7.44 -4.48 3.73
N GLY A 73 7.61 -3.45 2.90
CA GLY A 73 8.11 -2.14 3.35
C GLY A 73 7.17 -1.50 4.39
N TYR A 74 5.88 -1.37 4.07
CA TYR A 74 4.88 -0.81 4.98
C TYR A 74 4.78 -1.56 6.29
N LEU A 75 4.74 -2.89 6.23
CA LEU A 75 4.69 -3.72 7.44
C LEU A 75 5.96 -3.50 8.28
N THR A 76 7.13 -3.47 7.66
CA THR A 76 8.40 -3.25 8.36
C THR A 76 8.42 -1.87 9.03
N PHE A 77 8.07 -0.80 8.30
CA PHE A 77 8.01 0.55 8.87
C PHE A 77 6.99 0.66 10.01
N GLY A 78 5.80 0.06 9.86
CA GLY A 78 4.79 0.05 10.91
C GLY A 78 5.22 -0.73 12.15
N ALA A 79 5.74 -1.94 11.96
CA ALA A 79 6.18 -2.80 13.07
C ALA A 79 7.37 -2.19 13.82
N LEU A 80 8.36 -1.66 13.10
CA LEU A 80 9.52 -1.03 13.73
C LEU A 80 9.14 0.28 14.44
N GLY A 81 8.24 1.09 13.89
CA GLY A 81 7.76 2.29 14.59
C GLY A 81 7.02 1.95 15.89
N LEU A 82 6.17 0.90 15.88
CA LEU A 82 5.53 0.43 17.11
C LEU A 82 6.53 -0.14 18.12
N ALA A 83 7.60 -0.79 17.67
CA ALA A 83 8.58 -1.41 18.56
C ALA A 83 9.64 -0.43 19.08
N LEU A 84 10.09 0.50 18.25
CA LEU A 84 11.28 1.34 18.45
C LEU A 84 10.99 2.85 18.41
N GLY A 85 9.74 3.26 18.19
CA GLY A 85 9.33 4.65 18.25
C GLY A 85 9.50 5.24 19.64
N ASP A 86 9.77 6.55 19.72
CA ASP A 86 10.01 7.25 20.99
C ASP A 86 8.76 7.24 21.89
N PRO A 87 8.76 6.51 23.01
CA PRO A 87 7.58 6.40 23.87
C PRO A 87 7.20 7.74 24.53
N ALA A 88 8.12 8.71 24.63
CA ALA A 88 7.81 10.06 25.14
C ALA A 88 7.13 10.95 24.09
N ALA A 89 7.13 10.54 22.82
CA ALA A 89 6.62 11.31 21.69
C ALA A 89 5.59 10.51 20.87
N ASP A 90 4.70 9.76 21.54
CA ASP A 90 3.68 8.91 20.90
C ASP A 90 4.27 7.99 19.82
N ARG A 91 5.36 7.32 20.20
CA ARG A 91 6.14 6.42 19.34
C ARG A 91 6.60 7.10 18.04
N GLY A 92 6.80 8.41 18.09
CA GLY A 92 7.03 9.23 16.92
C GLY A 92 8.36 8.97 16.24
N TRP A 93 8.35 8.93 14.90
CA TRP A 93 9.54 9.02 14.06
C TRP A 93 9.51 10.29 13.22
N HIS A 94 10.58 11.06 13.33
CA HIS A 94 10.80 12.28 12.55
C HIS A 94 11.89 12.04 11.51
N VAL A 95 11.50 11.83 10.25
CA VAL A 95 12.42 11.57 9.13
C VAL A 95 12.34 12.73 8.15
N GLY A 96 13.18 13.74 8.37
CA GLY A 96 13.09 15.00 7.63
C GLY A 96 11.71 15.64 7.82
N PRO A 97 10.96 15.94 6.75
CA PRO A 97 9.63 16.55 6.87
C PRO A 97 8.51 15.54 7.16
N LEU A 98 8.81 14.24 7.26
CA LEU A 98 7.85 13.20 7.58
C LEU A 98 7.78 12.98 9.08
N HIS A 99 6.59 13.13 9.65
CA HIS A 99 6.32 12.83 11.04
C HIS A 99 5.35 11.64 11.05
N LEU A 100 5.77 10.55 11.67
CA LEU A 100 5.00 9.31 11.77
C LEU A 100 4.71 9.09 13.24
N MET A 101 3.43 9.08 13.60
CA MET A 101 2.98 8.88 14.98
C MET A 101 2.45 7.45 15.17
N THR A 102 2.08 7.06 16.39
CA THR A 102 1.54 5.71 16.68
C THR A 102 0.42 5.32 15.70
N GLY A 103 -0.50 6.25 15.41
CA GLY A 103 -1.60 6.02 14.47
C GLY A 103 -1.12 5.64 13.07
N ASP A 104 -0.08 6.31 12.58
CA ASP A 104 0.52 6.02 11.29
C ASP A 104 1.20 4.66 11.30
N HIS A 105 1.98 4.35 12.34
CA HIS A 105 2.65 3.06 12.45
C HIS A 105 1.65 1.90 12.48
N LEU A 106 0.54 2.05 13.20
CA LEU A 106 -0.54 1.07 13.20
C LEU A 106 -1.17 0.90 11.82
N PHE A 107 -1.48 2.01 11.15
CA PHE A 107 -2.02 1.99 9.78
C PHE A 107 -1.06 1.29 8.82
N HIS A 108 0.23 1.62 8.85
CA HIS A 108 1.26 1.00 8.03
C HIS A 108 1.39 -0.51 8.29
N ALA A 109 1.35 -0.94 9.56
CA ALA A 109 1.43 -2.35 9.91
C ALA A 109 0.22 -3.16 9.39
N VAL A 110 -1.00 -2.66 9.61
CA VAL A 110 -2.23 -3.32 9.16
C VAL A 110 -2.29 -3.36 7.64
N LEU A 111 -2.13 -2.20 6.99
CA LEU A 111 -2.23 -2.11 5.54
C LEU A 111 -1.10 -2.88 4.85
N GLY A 112 0.13 -2.79 5.37
CA GLY A 112 1.27 -3.56 4.89
C GLY A 112 1.01 -5.06 4.93
N THR A 113 0.45 -5.57 6.02
CA THR A 113 0.07 -6.98 6.15
C THR A 113 -0.93 -7.41 5.08
N VAL A 114 -2.02 -6.65 4.91
CA VAL A 114 -3.07 -6.98 3.94
C VAL A 114 -2.54 -6.95 2.51
N VAL A 115 -1.77 -5.92 2.16
CA VAL A 115 -1.22 -5.77 0.81
C VAL A 115 -0.14 -6.83 0.53
N LEU A 116 0.71 -7.15 1.51
CA LEU A 116 1.70 -8.22 1.39
C LEU A 116 1.02 -9.57 1.16
N ALA A 117 -0.02 -9.88 1.96
CA ALA A 117 -0.80 -11.09 1.80
C ALA A 117 -1.40 -11.20 0.40
N ALA A 118 -1.96 -10.11 -0.15
CA ALA A 118 -2.47 -10.07 -1.52
C ALA A 118 -1.40 -10.42 -2.57
N GLY A 119 -0.15 -9.98 -2.37
CA GLY A 119 0.99 -10.35 -3.20
C GLY A 119 1.37 -11.83 -3.11
N ILE A 120 1.40 -12.38 -1.88
CA ILE A 120 1.75 -13.78 -1.60
C ILE A 120 0.72 -14.74 -2.20
N VAL A 121 -0.58 -14.50 -1.99
CA VAL A 121 -1.65 -15.38 -2.46
C VAL A 121 -1.87 -15.32 -3.98
N THR A 122 -1.38 -14.26 -4.64
CA THR A 122 -1.48 -14.12 -6.09
C THR A 122 -0.50 -15.06 -6.80
N ARG A 123 -1.02 -16.03 -7.56
CA ARG A 123 -0.20 -16.96 -8.36
C ARG A 123 0.46 -16.23 -9.54
N SER A 124 1.74 -16.50 -9.75
CA SER A 124 2.44 -16.12 -10.99
C SER A 124 2.07 -17.14 -12.07
N ARG A 125 1.55 -16.68 -13.22
CA ARG A 125 1.46 -17.57 -14.39
C ARG A 125 2.89 -17.75 -14.92
N ARG A 126 3.47 -18.94 -14.74
CA ARG A 126 4.67 -19.32 -15.48
C ARG A 126 4.23 -19.54 -16.93
N THR A 127 4.72 -18.72 -17.86
CA THR A 127 4.73 -19.08 -19.27
C THR A 127 5.84 -20.10 -19.42
N ALA A 128 5.46 -21.39 -19.45
CA ALA A 128 6.29 -22.47 -19.96
C ALA A 128 5.92 -22.68 -21.43
#